data_AF-A0AAV8F9X2-F1
#
_entry.id   AF-A0AAV8F9X2-F1
#
_cell.length_a   1.000
_cell.length_b   1.000
_cell.length_c   1.000
_cell.angle_alpha   90.00
_cell.angle_beta   90.00
_cell.angle_gamma   90.00
#
_symmetry.space_group_name_H-M   'P 1'
#
loop_
_entity.id
_entity.type
_entity.pdbx_description
1 polymer ?
#
loop_
_entity_poly.entity_id
_entity_poly.type
_entity_poly.pdbx_seq_one_letter_code
_entity_poly.pdbx_strand_id
1 'polypeptide(L)'
;MASNLDVFEISGPIHLSSIDWSCPHDQRVVAASLVQATCIQEKDRENKRAGSEALAPAWWQPFHFECIKVLIDNHDSSIFGCIYEFNRPFPGHPSSPRFVVTFRGTLPDRRHGFQDGFLDLCVIFGGINKTARFETALDAVQKLMTDYNTQDIWLAGHSLGASIATVTGKYIAKTNIHLKTFLFNPPFASIPLDWFSNLDNKLKERLRICKTILKGGVSLFMQNQRKKSLDEFSKLAAWTPYLYVNPGDPISASYITYFEERKEKEGKIIGYVEQVVTRTSLRESCSGVLGRGIEMSHLLPSASLAVNQNKLNGWYESHGIHQWWQQDTSLEFSEYHYQHKTKLMHFKS
;
A
#
# COMPACT_ATOMS: atom_id res chain seq x y z
N MET A 1 -14.26 -23.71 9.26
CA MET A 1 -15.07 -22.60 9.82
C MET A 1 -14.45 -21.27 9.43
N ALA A 2 -15.28 -20.27 9.12
CA ALA A 2 -14.82 -18.91 8.80
C ALA A 2 -14.31 -18.22 10.09
N SER A 3 -13.35 -17.30 9.96
CA SER A 3 -12.96 -16.45 11.09
C SER A 3 -14.08 -15.45 11.39
N ASN A 4 -14.24 -15.03 12.65
CA ASN A 4 -15.16 -13.93 13.01
C ASN A 4 -14.85 -12.65 12.21
N LEU A 5 -13.58 -12.43 11.85
CA LEU A 5 -13.15 -11.29 11.02
C LEU A 5 -13.63 -11.37 9.56
N ASP A 6 -14.07 -12.55 9.10
CA ASP A 6 -14.56 -12.75 7.74
C ASP A 6 -16.07 -12.48 7.63
N VAL A 7 -16.78 -12.47 8.76
CA VAL A 7 -18.23 -12.32 8.82
C VAL A 7 -18.58 -10.85 9.01
N PHE A 8 -19.30 -10.27 8.04
CA PHE A 8 -19.61 -8.84 8.03
C PHE A 8 -20.48 -8.43 9.24
N GLU A 9 -21.44 -9.26 9.63
CA GLU A 9 -22.35 -8.98 10.75
C GLU A 9 -21.63 -8.97 12.10
N ILE A 10 -20.46 -9.62 12.18
CA ILE A 10 -19.66 -9.71 13.40
C ILE A 10 -18.58 -8.64 13.43
N SER A 11 -17.87 -8.45 12.31
CA SER A 11 -16.66 -7.62 12.25
C SER A 11 -16.78 -6.41 11.36
N GLY A 12 -17.79 -6.31 10.50
CA GLY A 12 -17.98 -5.19 9.57
C GLY A 12 -18.41 -3.90 10.26
N PRO A 13 -18.35 -2.76 9.57
CA PRO A 13 -18.75 -1.46 10.09
C PRO A 13 -20.27 -1.29 10.12
N ILE A 14 -20.96 -2.12 10.93
CA ILE A 14 -22.43 -2.11 11.08
C ILE A 14 -22.98 -0.79 11.65
N HIS A 15 -22.13 0.07 12.20
CA HIS A 15 -22.48 1.41 12.66
C HIS A 15 -22.67 2.40 11.51
N LEU A 16 -22.14 2.12 10.31
CA LEU A 16 -22.26 3.00 9.14
C LEU A 16 -23.59 2.74 8.42
N SER A 17 -24.64 3.45 8.80
CA SER A 17 -25.99 3.29 8.23
C SER A 17 -26.21 4.04 6.91
N SER A 18 -25.43 5.10 6.67
CA SER A 18 -25.42 5.87 5.42
C SER A 18 -24.02 6.42 5.18
N ILE A 19 -23.62 6.52 3.90
CA ILE A 19 -22.29 7.02 3.53
C ILE A 19 -22.38 8.53 3.25
N ASP A 20 -21.65 9.33 4.02
CA ASP A 20 -21.32 10.70 3.66
C ASP A 20 -20.05 10.69 2.80
N TRP A 21 -20.21 10.81 1.49
CA TRP A 21 -19.10 10.85 0.54
C TRP A 21 -18.19 12.06 0.71
N SER A 22 -18.59 13.10 1.45
CA SER A 22 -17.71 14.23 1.79
C SER A 22 -16.84 13.96 3.02
N CYS A 23 -17.22 12.99 3.84
CA CYS A 23 -16.56 12.64 5.10
C CYS A 23 -15.33 11.72 4.86
N PRO A 24 -14.10 12.14 5.22
CA PRO A 24 -12.92 11.29 5.07
C PRO A 24 -12.96 10.00 5.90
N HIS A 25 -13.71 9.99 7.01
CA HIS A 25 -13.93 8.78 7.81
C HIS A 25 -14.69 7.73 7.00
N ASP A 26 -15.85 8.07 6.45
CA ASP A 26 -16.69 7.17 5.67
C ASP A 26 -15.97 6.63 4.43
N GLN A 27 -15.24 7.51 3.73
CA GLN A 27 -14.42 7.09 2.57
C GLN A 27 -13.35 6.06 2.96
N ARG A 28 -12.69 6.25 4.11
CA ARG A 28 -11.72 5.29 4.65
C ARG A 28 -12.38 3.96 4.97
N VAL A 29 -13.53 3.99 5.67
CA VAL A 29 -14.30 2.81 6.05
C VAL A 29 -14.68 2.00 4.80
N VAL A 30 -15.26 2.66 3.80
CA VAL A 30 -15.63 2.03 2.52
C VAL A 30 -14.41 1.43 1.83
N ALA A 31 -13.31 2.19 1.69
CA ALA A 31 -12.09 1.69 1.05
C ALA A 31 -11.52 0.45 1.78
N ALA A 32 -11.48 0.48 3.11
CA ALA A 32 -11.00 -0.64 3.91
C ALA A 32 -11.92 -1.87 3.81
N SER A 33 -13.24 -1.67 3.80
CA SER A 33 -14.23 -2.76 3.61
C SER A 33 -14.12 -3.41 2.23
N LEU A 34 -13.92 -2.63 1.16
CA LEU A 34 -13.72 -3.18 -0.19
C LEU A 34 -12.38 -3.93 -0.33
N VAL A 35 -11.34 -3.51 0.40
CA VAL A 35 -10.09 -4.30 0.50
C VAL A 35 -10.35 -5.62 1.24
N GLN A 36 -11.11 -5.62 2.33
CA GLN A 36 -11.49 -6.85 3.03
C GLN A 36 -12.37 -7.78 2.19
N ALA A 37 -13.31 -7.22 1.42
CA ALA A 37 -14.08 -7.97 0.44
C ALA A 37 -13.17 -8.75 -0.53
N THR A 38 -12.08 -8.12 -0.97
CA THR A 38 -11.09 -8.74 -1.87
C THR A 38 -10.34 -9.88 -1.18
N CYS A 39 -10.00 -9.73 0.10
CA CYS A 39 -9.44 -10.82 0.91
C CYS A 39 -10.42 -12.00 1.02
N ILE A 40 -11.70 -11.71 1.22
CA ILE A 40 -12.74 -12.74 1.41
C ILE A 40 -13.12 -13.41 0.10
N GLN A 41 -13.09 -12.70 -1.03
CA GLN A 41 -13.23 -13.29 -2.38
C GLN A 41 -12.23 -14.44 -2.58
N GLU A 42 -10.96 -14.23 -2.21
CA GLU A 42 -9.95 -15.28 -2.30
C GLU A 42 -10.23 -16.43 -1.32
N LYS A 43 -10.67 -16.13 -0.09
CA LYS A 43 -11.05 -17.18 0.88
C LYS A 43 -12.27 -17.97 0.41
N ASP A 44 -13.24 -17.32 -0.23
CA ASP A 44 -14.41 -17.96 -0.81
C ASP A 44 -13.98 -18.90 -1.93
N ARG A 45 -13.05 -18.47 -2.80
CA ARG A 45 -12.43 -19.34 -3.82
C ARG A 45 -11.72 -20.55 -3.20
N GLU A 46 -10.83 -20.34 -2.22
CA GLU A 46 -10.07 -21.42 -1.56
C GLU A 46 -10.97 -22.42 -0.84
N ASN A 47 -12.05 -21.96 -0.21
CA ASN A 47 -13.00 -22.80 0.51
C ASN A 47 -14.18 -23.24 -0.36
N LYS A 48 -14.17 -22.93 -1.67
CA LYS A 48 -15.23 -23.24 -2.64
C LYS A 48 -16.62 -22.75 -2.24
N ARG A 49 -16.69 -21.59 -1.56
CA ARG A 49 -17.94 -20.92 -1.19
C ARG A 49 -18.45 -20.12 -2.37
N ALA A 50 -19.71 -20.32 -2.74
CA ALA A 50 -20.37 -19.64 -3.85
C ALA A 50 -21.86 -19.41 -3.56
N GLY A 51 -22.50 -18.51 -4.31
CA GLY A 51 -23.93 -18.22 -4.15
C GLY A 51 -24.26 -17.77 -2.73
N SER A 52 -25.22 -18.41 -2.09
CA SER A 52 -25.64 -18.11 -0.71
C SER A 52 -24.58 -18.42 0.36
N GLU A 53 -23.53 -19.18 0.03
CA GLU A 53 -22.44 -19.48 0.96
C GLU A 53 -21.29 -18.46 0.90
N ALA A 54 -21.28 -17.61 -0.14
CA ALA A 54 -20.24 -16.60 -0.30
C ALA A 54 -20.36 -15.53 0.78
N LEU A 55 -19.23 -15.21 1.43
CA LEU A 55 -19.17 -14.22 2.49
C LEU A 55 -18.75 -12.85 1.96
N ALA A 56 -18.05 -12.82 0.82
CA ALA A 56 -17.52 -11.58 0.29
C ALA A 56 -18.60 -10.53 -0.06
N PRO A 57 -19.78 -10.87 -0.63
CA PRO A 57 -20.78 -9.88 -1.01
C PRO A 57 -21.26 -8.94 0.10
N ALA A 58 -21.35 -9.45 1.33
CA ALA A 58 -21.74 -8.66 2.48
C ALA A 58 -20.79 -7.48 2.76
N TRP A 59 -19.56 -7.51 2.24
CA TRP A 59 -18.56 -6.45 2.45
C TRP A 59 -18.61 -5.30 1.44
N TRP A 60 -19.42 -5.40 0.39
CA TRP A 60 -19.59 -4.31 -0.60
C TRP A 60 -21.04 -3.91 -0.83
N GLN A 61 -22.00 -4.83 -0.67
CA GLN A 61 -23.42 -4.57 -0.92
C GLN A 61 -24.03 -3.48 -0.01
N PRO A 62 -23.71 -3.41 1.30
CA PRO A 62 -24.21 -2.34 2.17
C PRO A 62 -23.78 -0.93 1.72
N PHE A 63 -22.69 -0.86 0.94
CA PHE A 63 -22.18 0.39 0.38
C PHE A 63 -22.64 0.64 -1.06
N HIS A 64 -23.57 -0.16 -1.57
CA HIS A 64 -24.08 -0.14 -2.95
C HIS A 64 -23.01 -0.30 -4.03
N PHE A 65 -22.00 -1.12 -3.76
CA PHE A 65 -21.05 -1.54 -4.79
C PHE A 65 -21.43 -2.89 -5.38
N GLU A 66 -20.83 -3.23 -6.52
CA GLU A 66 -20.79 -4.56 -7.09
C GLU A 66 -19.38 -4.90 -7.57
N CYS A 67 -18.96 -6.15 -7.39
CA CYS A 67 -17.69 -6.63 -7.95
C CYS A 67 -17.87 -6.94 -9.44
N ILE A 68 -17.36 -6.08 -10.31
CA ILE A 68 -17.50 -6.23 -11.77
C ILE A 68 -16.34 -7.02 -12.41
N LYS A 69 -15.20 -7.09 -11.73
CA LYS A 69 -14.02 -7.83 -12.22
C LYS A 69 -13.12 -8.27 -11.07
N VAL A 70 -12.68 -9.52 -11.12
CA VAL A 70 -11.59 -10.04 -10.29
C VAL A 70 -10.27 -9.99 -11.06
N LEU A 71 -9.17 -9.67 -10.36
CA LEU A 71 -7.81 -9.69 -10.88
C LEU A 71 -7.12 -10.94 -10.35
N ILE A 72 -6.76 -11.85 -11.25
CA ILE A 72 -6.22 -13.16 -10.95
C ILE A 72 -4.74 -13.18 -11.28
N ASP A 73 -3.93 -13.74 -10.39
CA ASP A 73 -2.52 -13.99 -10.65
C ASP A 73 -2.37 -15.23 -11.53
N ASN A 74 -1.74 -15.08 -12.69
CA ASN A 74 -1.54 -16.15 -13.66
C ASN A 74 -0.63 -17.27 -13.13
N HIS A 75 0.16 -17.03 -12.09
CA HIS A 75 1.08 -18.03 -11.54
C HIS A 75 0.40 -19.03 -10.61
N ASP A 76 -0.44 -18.56 -9.69
CA ASP A 76 -1.08 -19.39 -8.64
C ASP A 76 -2.61 -19.41 -8.73
N SER A 77 -3.18 -18.72 -9.71
CA SER A 77 -4.63 -18.56 -9.89
C SER A 77 -5.35 -17.94 -8.69
N SER A 78 -4.61 -17.24 -7.81
CA SER A 78 -5.18 -16.54 -6.68
C SER A 78 -5.77 -15.20 -7.12
N ILE A 79 -6.89 -14.82 -6.51
CA ILE A 79 -7.46 -13.48 -6.66
C ILE A 79 -6.58 -12.55 -5.83
N PHE A 80 -5.90 -11.58 -6.46
CA PHE A 80 -5.05 -10.62 -5.73
C PHE A 80 -5.65 -9.20 -5.70
N GLY A 81 -6.65 -8.93 -6.55
CA GLY A 81 -7.35 -7.66 -6.60
C GLY A 81 -8.76 -7.78 -7.17
N CYS A 82 -9.56 -6.73 -7.01
CA CYS A 82 -10.90 -6.62 -7.55
C CYS A 82 -11.15 -5.20 -8.07
N ILE A 83 -12.12 -5.06 -8.98
CA ILE A 83 -12.69 -3.78 -9.39
C ILE A 83 -14.15 -3.79 -8.94
N TYR A 84 -14.49 -2.84 -8.07
CA TYR A 84 -15.86 -2.61 -7.63
C TYR A 84 -16.44 -1.39 -8.33
N GLU A 85 -17.64 -1.50 -8.87
CA GLU A 85 -18.42 -0.37 -9.42
C GLU A 85 -19.46 0.07 -8.40
N PHE A 86 -19.58 1.39 -8.21
CA PHE A 86 -20.59 1.99 -7.34
C PHE A 86 -21.89 2.15 -8.13
N ASN A 87 -22.97 1.54 -7.63
CA ASN A 87 -24.32 1.70 -8.14
C ASN A 87 -24.90 3.06 -7.71
N ARG A 88 -24.34 4.14 -8.26
CA ARG A 88 -24.68 5.50 -7.87
C ARG A 88 -26.06 5.93 -8.38
N PRO A 89 -26.93 6.50 -7.54
CA PRO A 89 -28.10 7.23 -8.04
C PRO A 89 -27.62 8.46 -8.83
N PHE A 90 -28.33 8.81 -9.90
CA PHE A 90 -27.99 9.96 -10.74
C PHE A 90 -28.78 11.20 -10.30
N PRO A 91 -28.14 12.38 -10.14
CA PRO A 91 -26.69 12.65 -10.29
C PRO A 91 -25.87 12.17 -9.08
N GLY A 92 -24.66 11.66 -9.33
CA GLY A 92 -23.76 11.17 -8.28
C GLY A 92 -23.07 12.30 -7.50
N HIS A 93 -22.74 12.07 -6.23
CA HIS A 93 -21.99 13.02 -5.41
C HIS A 93 -20.56 13.19 -5.96
N PRO A 94 -20.01 14.42 -6.09
CA PRO A 94 -18.69 14.65 -6.70
C PRO A 94 -17.53 13.89 -6.02
N SER A 95 -17.64 13.67 -4.71
CA SER A 95 -16.65 12.93 -3.91
C SER A 95 -16.87 11.42 -3.87
N SER A 96 -17.91 10.89 -4.53
CA SER A 96 -18.15 9.45 -4.64
C SER A 96 -17.36 8.86 -5.82
N PRO A 97 -16.69 7.71 -5.65
CA PRO A 97 -16.07 7.04 -6.78
C PRO A 97 -17.14 6.40 -7.65
N ARG A 98 -16.84 6.20 -8.93
CA ARG A 98 -17.54 5.20 -9.73
C ARG A 98 -16.87 3.83 -9.60
N PHE A 99 -15.54 3.80 -9.55
CA PHE A 99 -14.76 2.57 -9.46
C PHE A 99 -13.78 2.61 -8.29
N VAL A 100 -13.66 1.50 -7.59
CA VAL A 100 -12.59 1.27 -6.61
C VAL A 100 -11.84 0.02 -7.01
N VAL A 101 -10.56 0.19 -7.35
CA VAL A 101 -9.64 -0.91 -7.63
C VAL A 101 -8.90 -1.25 -6.35
N THR A 102 -9.10 -2.47 -5.87
CA THR A 102 -8.59 -2.92 -4.57
C THR A 102 -7.56 -4.03 -4.73
N PHE A 103 -6.60 -4.08 -3.82
CA PHE A 103 -5.57 -5.12 -3.78
C PHE A 103 -5.45 -5.69 -2.37
N ARG A 104 -5.50 -7.02 -2.24
CA ARG A 104 -5.40 -7.68 -0.93
C ARG A 104 -3.96 -7.83 -0.46
N GLY A 105 -3.81 -7.95 0.86
CA GLY A 105 -2.56 -8.41 1.48
C GLY A 105 -2.35 -9.92 1.35
N THR A 106 -1.24 -10.39 1.91
CA THR A 106 -0.96 -11.82 2.03
C THR A 106 -1.95 -12.46 3.00
N LEU A 107 -2.64 -13.52 2.57
CA LEU A 107 -3.46 -14.31 3.46
C LEU A 107 -2.57 -15.27 4.24
N PRO A 108 -2.67 -15.35 5.57
CA PRO A 108 -1.99 -16.39 6.32
C PRO A 108 -2.59 -17.75 5.94
N ASP A 109 -1.80 -18.61 5.30
CA ASP A 109 -2.20 -19.99 5.00
C ASP A 109 -2.49 -20.73 6.31
N ARG A 110 -3.55 -21.54 6.34
CA ARG A 110 -3.86 -22.47 7.44
C ARG A 110 -2.71 -23.44 7.74
N ARG A 111 -1.84 -23.72 6.76
CA ARG A 111 -0.72 -24.68 6.90
C ARG A 111 0.61 -24.04 7.27
N HIS A 112 0.83 -22.79 6.88
CA HIS A 112 2.15 -22.12 6.92
C HIS A 112 2.17 -20.83 7.77
N GLY A 113 1.01 -20.36 8.23
CA GLY A 113 0.87 -19.22 9.13
C GLY A 113 1.35 -17.90 8.53
N PHE A 114 1.29 -16.83 9.33
CA PHE A 114 1.70 -15.49 8.88
C PHE A 114 3.22 -15.36 8.68
N GLN A 115 4.01 -16.22 9.33
CA GLN A 115 5.46 -16.20 9.25
C GLN A 115 5.96 -16.40 7.81
N ASP A 116 5.37 -17.33 7.08
CA ASP A 116 5.70 -17.56 5.67
C ASP A 116 5.17 -16.43 4.78
N GLY A 117 3.97 -15.89 5.08
CA GLY A 117 3.44 -14.73 4.35
C GLY A 117 4.27 -13.45 4.51
N PHE A 118 4.91 -13.25 5.66
CA PHE A 118 5.86 -12.17 5.91
C PHE A 118 7.18 -12.36 5.15
N LEU A 119 7.65 -13.60 5.02
CA LEU A 119 8.82 -13.90 4.20
C LEU A 119 8.56 -13.63 2.71
N ASP A 120 7.38 -14.01 2.20
CA ASP A 120 6.96 -13.70 0.84
C ASP A 120 6.87 -12.19 0.58
N LEU A 121 6.33 -11.44 1.56
CA LEU A 121 6.33 -9.98 1.55
C LEU A 121 7.74 -9.40 1.36
N CYS A 122 8.74 -9.86 2.13
CA CYS A 122 10.11 -9.37 2.02
C CYS A 122 10.77 -9.70 0.67
N VAL A 123 10.48 -10.86 0.09
CA VAL A 123 11.01 -11.27 -1.22
C VAL A 123 10.39 -10.43 -2.35
N ILE A 124 9.07 -10.24 -2.32
CA ILE A 124 8.33 -9.51 -3.37
C ILE A 124 8.67 -8.02 -3.34
N PHE A 125 8.89 -7.45 -2.16
CA PHE A 125 9.15 -6.02 -2.00
C PHE A 125 10.39 -5.52 -2.76
N GLY A 126 11.40 -6.38 -2.95
CA GLY A 126 12.62 -6.05 -3.69
C GLY A 126 12.46 -5.89 -5.21
N GLY A 127 11.24 -6.12 -5.75
CA GLY A 127 10.96 -6.06 -7.20
C GLY A 127 9.47 -6.04 -7.57
N ILE A 128 8.58 -5.48 -6.74
CA ILE A 128 7.12 -5.56 -6.96
C ILE A 128 6.67 -4.97 -8.31
N ASN A 129 7.37 -3.95 -8.81
CA ASN A 129 7.14 -3.34 -10.13
C ASN A 129 7.57 -4.24 -11.31
N LYS A 130 8.08 -5.44 -11.04
CA LYS A 130 8.45 -6.47 -12.03
C LYS A 130 7.61 -7.73 -11.88
N THR A 131 6.50 -7.66 -11.15
CA THR A 131 5.60 -8.80 -10.92
C THR A 131 4.44 -8.77 -11.91
N ALA A 132 3.98 -9.96 -12.32
CA ALA A 132 2.79 -10.08 -13.16
C ALA A 132 1.53 -9.45 -12.52
N ARG A 133 1.43 -9.48 -11.18
CA ARG A 133 0.38 -8.79 -10.42
C ARG A 133 0.38 -7.28 -10.65
N PHE A 134 1.56 -6.65 -10.66
CA PHE A 134 1.69 -5.22 -10.94
C PHE A 134 1.29 -4.89 -12.38
N GLU A 135 1.78 -5.66 -13.37
CA GLU A 135 1.43 -5.45 -14.78
C GLU A 135 -0.08 -5.57 -14.99
N THR A 136 -0.69 -6.62 -14.45
CA THR A 136 -2.15 -6.84 -14.52
C THR A 136 -2.94 -5.73 -13.81
N ALA A 137 -2.46 -5.24 -12.67
CA ALA A 137 -3.05 -4.12 -11.96
C ALA A 137 -2.99 -2.82 -12.77
N LEU A 138 -1.82 -2.52 -13.34
CA LEU A 138 -1.60 -1.32 -14.14
C LEU A 138 -2.48 -1.32 -15.39
N ASP A 139 -2.51 -2.43 -16.13
CA ASP A 139 -3.36 -2.59 -17.32
C ASP A 139 -4.84 -2.40 -16.99
N ALA A 140 -5.30 -2.97 -15.87
CA ALA A 140 -6.68 -2.84 -15.43
C ALA A 140 -7.05 -1.38 -15.12
N VAL A 141 -6.16 -0.64 -14.44
CA VAL A 141 -6.40 0.77 -14.11
C VAL A 141 -6.33 1.65 -15.36
N GLN A 142 -5.34 1.43 -16.24
CA GLN A 142 -5.21 2.17 -17.49
C GLN A 142 -6.43 1.99 -18.41
N LYS A 143 -6.99 0.78 -18.45
CA LYS A 143 -8.24 0.52 -19.17
C LYS A 143 -9.39 1.36 -18.60
N LEU A 144 -9.57 1.39 -17.28
CA LEU A 144 -10.61 2.23 -16.66
C LEU A 144 -10.40 3.72 -16.97
N MET A 145 -9.16 4.22 -16.93
CA MET A 145 -8.87 5.63 -17.25
C MET A 145 -9.10 5.98 -18.73
N THR A 146 -9.13 4.99 -19.61
CA THR A 146 -9.44 5.19 -21.03
C THR A 146 -10.95 5.38 -21.22
N ASP A 147 -11.74 4.66 -20.45
CA ASP A 147 -13.20 4.62 -20.58
C ASP A 147 -13.92 5.65 -19.67
N TYR A 148 -13.26 6.10 -18.60
CA TYR A 148 -13.87 6.91 -17.53
C TYR A 148 -12.96 8.04 -17.02
N ASN A 149 -13.57 9.02 -16.33
CA ASN A 149 -12.83 10.13 -15.72
C ASN A 149 -11.96 9.62 -14.57
N THR A 150 -10.73 10.11 -14.47
CA THR A 150 -9.77 9.70 -13.43
C THR A 150 -10.23 10.07 -12.02
N GLN A 151 -11.08 11.10 -11.86
CA GLN A 151 -11.67 11.48 -10.58
C GLN A 151 -12.68 10.44 -10.04
N ASP A 152 -13.25 9.63 -10.94
CA ASP A 152 -14.20 8.57 -10.60
C ASP A 152 -13.49 7.29 -10.12
N ILE A 153 -12.14 7.22 -10.15
CA ILE A 153 -11.38 5.99 -9.90
C ILE A 153 -10.54 6.13 -8.63
N TRP A 154 -10.74 5.20 -7.69
CA TRP A 154 -9.91 5.07 -6.49
C TRP A 154 -9.03 3.83 -6.56
N LEU A 155 -7.86 3.94 -5.93
CA LEU A 155 -7.00 2.80 -5.62
C LEU A 155 -7.04 2.53 -4.12
N ALA A 156 -7.11 1.27 -3.71
CA ALA A 156 -6.97 0.90 -2.31
C ALA A 156 -6.19 -0.40 -2.16
N GLY A 157 -5.43 -0.53 -1.08
CA GLY A 157 -4.78 -1.79 -0.78
C GLY A 157 -4.33 -1.92 0.66
N HIS A 158 -4.16 -3.15 1.10
CA HIS A 158 -3.64 -3.49 2.43
C HIS A 158 -2.35 -4.29 2.33
N SER A 159 -1.37 -4.02 3.19
CA SER A 159 -0.11 -4.77 3.28
C SER A 159 0.56 -4.90 1.89
N LEU A 160 0.79 -6.11 1.38
CA LEU A 160 1.32 -6.32 0.02
C LEU A 160 0.48 -5.61 -1.06
N GLY A 161 -0.85 -5.66 -0.94
CA GLY A 161 -1.77 -4.98 -1.85
C GLY A 161 -1.61 -3.47 -1.80
N ALA A 162 -1.31 -2.89 -0.64
CA ALA A 162 -0.98 -1.47 -0.53
C ALA A 162 0.31 -1.13 -1.30
N SER A 163 1.30 -2.03 -1.32
CA SER A 163 2.49 -1.85 -2.16
C SER A 163 2.15 -1.90 -3.66
N ILE A 164 1.24 -2.79 -4.09
CA ILE A 164 0.74 -2.84 -5.49
C ILE A 164 0.04 -1.51 -5.85
N ALA A 165 -0.88 -1.05 -4.98
CA ALA A 165 -1.54 0.24 -5.13
C ALA A 165 -0.53 1.39 -5.20
N THR A 166 0.52 1.34 -4.38
CA THR A 166 1.58 2.35 -4.35
C THR A 166 2.34 2.42 -5.65
N VAL A 167 2.83 1.30 -6.19
CA VAL A 167 3.60 1.32 -7.45
C VAL A 167 2.72 1.65 -8.65
N THR A 168 1.46 1.22 -8.65
CA THR A 168 0.47 1.56 -9.68
C THR A 168 0.16 3.05 -9.66
N GLY A 169 -0.16 3.59 -8.48
CA GLY A 169 -0.41 5.01 -8.27
C GLY A 169 0.79 5.88 -8.65
N LYS A 170 2.01 5.47 -8.30
CA LYS A 170 3.24 6.16 -8.72
C LYS A 170 3.41 6.18 -10.23
N TYR A 171 3.19 5.05 -10.90
CA TYR A 171 3.33 4.97 -12.36
C TYR A 171 2.40 5.98 -13.05
N ILE A 172 1.15 6.07 -12.58
CA ILE A 172 0.14 6.99 -13.11
C ILE A 172 0.43 8.45 -12.69
N ALA A 173 0.86 8.69 -11.46
CA ALA A 173 1.21 10.02 -10.96
C ALA A 173 2.37 10.65 -11.75
N LYS A 174 3.30 9.86 -12.27
CA LYS A 174 4.37 10.37 -13.15
C LYS A 174 3.85 10.94 -14.46
N THR A 175 2.64 10.60 -14.89
CA THR A 175 1.97 11.20 -16.04
C THR A 175 1.09 12.39 -15.64
N ASN A 176 1.29 12.96 -14.45
CA ASN A 176 0.55 14.09 -13.89
C ASN A 176 -0.94 13.81 -13.64
N ILE A 177 -1.30 12.54 -13.43
CA ILE A 177 -2.66 12.10 -13.07
C ILE A 177 -2.63 11.60 -11.63
N HIS A 178 -3.44 12.20 -10.75
CA HIS A 178 -3.42 11.90 -9.32
C HIS A 178 -4.69 11.15 -8.90
N LEU A 179 -4.63 9.81 -8.93
CA LEU A 179 -5.72 8.98 -8.45
C LEU A 179 -5.80 9.02 -6.93
N LYS A 180 -7.04 9.14 -6.41
CA LYS A 180 -7.27 9.04 -4.97
C LYS A 180 -6.91 7.64 -4.50
N THR A 181 -5.98 7.56 -3.54
CA THR A 181 -5.34 6.29 -3.18
C THR A 181 -5.33 6.10 -1.67
N PHE A 182 -5.80 4.94 -1.20
CA PHE A 182 -5.84 4.54 0.21
C PHE A 182 -4.86 3.39 0.46
N LEU A 183 -3.84 3.65 1.26
CA LEU A 183 -2.76 2.70 1.55
C LEU A 183 -2.84 2.29 3.02
N PHE A 184 -3.28 1.05 3.29
CA PHE A 184 -3.43 0.52 4.64
C PHE A 184 -2.24 -0.36 5.01
N ASN A 185 -1.47 0.05 6.01
CA ASN A 185 -0.31 -0.66 6.53
C ASN A 185 0.66 -1.18 5.44
N PRO A 186 1.06 -0.36 4.45
CA PRO A 186 2.03 -0.80 3.46
C PRO A 186 3.37 -1.15 4.13
N PRO A 187 4.06 -2.21 3.67
CA PRO A 187 5.41 -2.50 4.11
C PRO A 187 6.37 -1.33 3.89
N PHE A 188 7.24 -1.11 4.87
CA PHE A 188 8.39 -0.21 4.77
C PHE A 188 9.69 -1.03 4.74
N ALA A 189 10.65 -0.64 3.90
CA ALA A 189 11.86 -1.42 3.63
C ALA A 189 12.81 -1.60 4.84
N SER A 190 12.64 -0.77 5.87
CA SER A 190 13.46 -0.78 7.07
C SER A 190 12.62 -1.20 8.27
N ILE A 191 12.45 -2.51 8.45
CA ILE A 191 11.83 -3.05 9.65
C ILE A 191 12.81 -2.80 10.83
N PRO A 192 12.34 -2.29 11.99
CA PRO A 192 13.21 -1.98 13.13
C PRO A 192 14.00 -3.21 13.63
N LEU A 193 15.30 -3.02 13.88
CA LEU A 193 16.20 -4.12 14.30
C LEU A 193 15.79 -4.78 15.62
N ASP A 194 15.19 -4.02 16.53
CA ASP A 194 14.79 -4.49 17.86
C ASP A 194 13.58 -5.42 17.80
N TRP A 195 12.71 -5.26 16.78
CA TRP A 195 11.63 -6.21 16.55
C TRP A 195 12.17 -7.62 16.25
N PHE A 196 13.26 -7.72 15.49
CA PHE A 196 13.88 -9.01 15.15
C PHE A 196 14.37 -9.78 16.38
N SER A 197 14.65 -9.10 17.49
CA SER A 197 15.10 -9.75 18.73
C SER A 197 14.02 -10.68 19.32
N ASN A 198 12.74 -10.38 19.07
CA ASN A 198 11.57 -11.12 19.57
C ASN A 198 11.10 -12.24 18.63
N LEU A 199 11.77 -12.46 17.48
CA LEU A 199 11.40 -13.52 16.55
C LEU A 199 12.03 -14.87 16.88
N ASP A 200 11.35 -15.91 16.43
CA ASP A 200 11.86 -17.26 16.45
C ASP A 200 13.15 -17.38 15.60
N ASN A 201 14.03 -18.31 15.98
CA ASN A 201 15.39 -18.41 15.45
C ASN A 201 15.41 -18.73 13.95
N LYS A 202 14.43 -19.49 13.42
CA LYS A 202 14.28 -19.75 11.99
C LYS A 202 13.99 -18.49 11.17
N LEU A 203 13.17 -17.58 11.71
CA LEU A 203 12.89 -16.30 11.06
C LEU A 203 14.07 -15.34 11.17
N LYS A 204 14.78 -15.32 12.30
CA LYS A 204 16.00 -14.52 12.47
C LYS A 204 17.06 -14.87 11.42
N GLU A 205 17.28 -16.15 11.16
CA GLU A 205 18.27 -16.64 10.19
C GLU A 205 17.88 -16.26 8.75
N ARG A 206 16.61 -16.40 8.39
CA ARG A 206 16.10 -16.07 7.05
C ARG A 206 15.94 -14.56 6.80
N LEU A 207 15.60 -13.79 7.83
CA LEU A 207 15.61 -12.32 7.76
C LEU A 207 17.03 -11.74 7.70
N ARG A 208 18.03 -12.47 8.22
CA ARG A 208 19.44 -12.16 7.99
C ARG A 208 19.80 -12.22 6.50
N ILE A 209 19.17 -13.11 5.72
CA ILE A 209 19.32 -13.18 4.26
C ILE A 209 18.68 -11.95 3.60
N CYS A 210 17.48 -11.54 4.01
CA CYS A 210 16.88 -10.26 3.58
C CYS A 210 17.76 -9.05 3.94
N LYS A 211 18.35 -9.03 5.13
CA LYS A 211 19.31 -8.00 5.59
C LYS A 211 20.58 -7.98 4.73
N THR A 212 21.08 -9.13 4.27
CA THR A 212 22.24 -9.24 3.37
C THR A 212 21.90 -8.73 1.96
N ILE A 213 20.68 -9.02 1.47
CA ILE A 213 20.14 -8.46 0.22
C ILE A 213 20.01 -6.92 0.31
N LEU A 214 19.88 -6.36 1.52
CA LEU A 214 19.75 -4.93 1.80
C LEU A 214 21.06 -4.20 2.17
N LYS A 215 22.21 -4.89 2.37
CA LYS A 215 23.44 -4.29 2.95
C LYS A 215 24.74 -4.35 2.11
N GLY A 216 24.74 -4.84 0.88
CA GLY A 216 26.01 -5.12 0.19
C GLY A 216 26.65 -3.94 -0.57
N GLY A 217 27.63 -3.24 0.00
CA GLY A 217 28.91 -2.83 -0.65
C GLY A 217 28.99 -1.55 -1.52
N VAL A 218 29.56 -0.46 -0.99
CA VAL A 218 29.84 0.84 -1.64
C VAL A 218 30.69 0.70 -2.92
N SER A 219 30.22 1.23 -4.06
CA SER A 219 31.08 1.57 -5.21
C SER A 219 30.68 2.90 -5.88
N LEU A 220 31.71 3.62 -6.35
CA LEU A 220 31.69 4.95 -6.92
C LEU A 220 31.20 4.96 -8.38
N PHE A 221 29.88 4.97 -8.63
CA PHE A 221 29.31 5.32 -9.95
C PHE A 221 27.97 6.07 -9.84
N MET A 222 27.92 7.10 -8.99
CA MET A 222 26.68 7.47 -8.32
C MET A 222 26.03 8.83 -8.64
N GLN A 223 26.48 9.64 -9.61
CA GLN A 223 25.87 10.98 -9.77
C GLN A 223 24.67 11.06 -10.74
N ASN A 224 24.71 10.37 -11.89
CA ASN A 224 23.62 10.44 -12.87
C ASN A 224 22.36 9.68 -12.45
N GLN A 225 22.53 8.52 -11.82
CA GLN A 225 21.42 7.74 -11.24
C GLN A 225 20.73 8.51 -10.10
N ARG A 226 21.49 9.23 -9.26
CA ARG A 226 20.96 10.08 -8.16
C ARG A 226 20.09 11.23 -8.66
N LYS A 227 20.53 11.96 -9.70
CA LYS A 227 19.74 13.08 -10.26
C LYS A 227 18.43 12.58 -10.87
N LYS A 228 18.48 11.46 -11.60
CA LYS A 228 17.29 10.84 -12.20
C LYS A 228 16.29 10.39 -11.13
N SER A 229 16.74 9.77 -10.04
CA SER A 229 15.84 9.34 -8.96
C SER A 229 15.18 10.52 -8.22
N LEU A 230 15.90 11.62 -8.04
CA LEU A 230 15.36 12.83 -7.40
C LEU A 230 14.36 13.56 -8.30
N ASP A 231 14.62 13.62 -9.60
CA ASP A 231 13.68 14.17 -10.59
C ASP A 231 12.37 13.36 -10.63
N GLU A 232 12.48 12.04 -10.71
CA GLU A 232 11.32 11.13 -10.64
C GLU A 232 10.55 11.24 -9.32
N PHE A 233 11.24 11.41 -8.20
CA PHE A 233 10.63 11.63 -6.89
C PHE A 233 9.90 12.98 -6.82
N SER A 234 10.41 14.00 -7.49
CA SER A 234 9.81 15.34 -7.54
C SER A 234 8.56 15.38 -8.42
N LYS A 235 8.53 14.60 -9.51
CA LYS A 235 7.31 14.44 -10.35
C LYS A 235 6.12 13.90 -9.55
N LEU A 236 6.41 13.13 -8.51
CA LEU A 236 5.40 12.54 -7.63
C LEU A 236 4.95 13.49 -6.49
N ALA A 237 5.50 14.71 -6.39
CA ALA A 237 5.24 15.62 -5.28
C ALA A 237 3.76 16.05 -5.14
N ALA A 238 3.07 16.19 -6.27
CA ALA A 238 1.66 16.60 -6.31
C ALA A 238 0.69 15.45 -5.99
N TRP A 239 1.15 14.20 -6.03
CA TRP A 239 0.35 13.05 -5.65
C TRP A 239 0.43 12.80 -4.14
N THR A 240 -0.71 12.95 -3.46
CA THR A 240 -0.82 12.80 -2.01
C THR A 240 -1.77 11.64 -1.70
N PRO A 241 -1.27 10.40 -1.58
CA PRO A 241 -2.08 9.27 -1.14
C PRO A 241 -2.41 9.36 0.36
N TYR A 242 -3.54 8.79 0.76
CA TYR A 242 -3.88 8.58 2.17
C TYR A 242 -3.12 7.35 2.69
N LEU A 243 -2.27 7.57 3.68
CA LEU A 243 -1.43 6.54 4.26
C LEU A 243 -1.87 6.27 5.70
N TYR A 244 -2.36 5.06 5.94
CA TYR A 244 -2.85 4.61 7.23
C TYR A 244 -1.84 3.64 7.85
N VAL A 245 -1.34 3.98 9.04
CA VAL A 245 -0.31 3.19 9.74
C VAL A 245 -0.61 3.09 11.23
N ASN A 246 -0.14 2.02 11.86
CA ASN A 246 -0.25 1.81 13.30
C ASN A 246 1.15 1.74 13.94
N PRO A 247 1.44 2.47 15.04
CA PRO A 247 2.74 2.37 15.72
C PRO A 247 3.07 0.96 16.23
N GLY A 248 2.04 0.17 16.56
CA GLY A 248 2.18 -1.24 16.94
C GLY A 248 2.41 -2.20 15.76
N ASP A 249 2.38 -1.70 14.52
CA ASP A 249 2.66 -2.48 13.31
C ASP A 249 4.14 -2.35 12.88
N PRO A 250 5.01 -3.33 13.16
CA PRO A 250 6.42 -3.28 12.81
C PRO A 250 6.67 -3.28 11.29
N ILE A 251 5.67 -3.63 10.48
CA ILE A 251 5.78 -3.68 9.02
C ILE A 251 5.69 -2.28 8.41
N SER A 252 4.84 -1.41 8.97
CA SER A 252 4.53 -0.10 8.41
C SER A 252 4.91 1.09 9.30
N ALA A 253 5.13 0.89 10.61
CA ALA A 253 5.37 1.99 11.57
C ALA A 253 6.55 2.89 11.20
N SER A 254 7.54 2.40 10.45
CA SER A 254 8.67 3.23 10.00
C SER A 254 8.27 4.38 9.07
N TYR A 255 7.07 4.37 8.47
CA TYR A 255 6.55 5.55 7.78
C TYR A 255 6.35 6.76 8.71
N ILE A 256 6.01 6.53 10.00
CA ILE A 256 5.81 7.60 10.99
C ILE A 256 7.12 8.37 11.15
N THR A 257 8.19 7.66 11.53
CA THR A 257 9.53 8.25 11.69
C THR A 257 10.05 8.83 10.37
N TYR A 258 9.81 8.16 9.24
CA TYR A 258 10.20 8.67 7.93
C TYR A 258 9.62 10.06 7.63
N PHE A 259 8.35 10.29 7.94
CA PHE A 259 7.70 11.57 7.70
C PHE A 259 8.02 12.62 8.77
N GLU A 260 8.13 12.23 10.04
CA GLU A 260 8.55 13.10 11.14
C GLU A 260 9.96 13.67 10.89
N GLU A 261 10.94 12.80 10.58
CA GLU A 261 12.31 13.22 10.30
C GLU A 261 12.40 14.15 9.09
N ARG A 262 11.48 14.01 8.13
CA ARG A 262 11.38 14.89 6.96
C ARG A 262 10.83 16.26 7.28
N LYS A 263 9.90 16.37 8.23
CA LYS A 263 9.33 17.65 8.67
C LYS A 263 10.33 18.48 9.47
N GLU A 264 11.09 17.84 10.36
CA GLU A 264 12.07 18.53 11.21
C GLU A 264 13.32 19.01 10.46
N LYS A 265 13.66 18.38 9.33
CA LYS A 265 14.93 18.60 8.63
C LYS A 265 14.69 19.07 7.19
N GLU A 266 14.04 20.23 7.02
CA GLU A 266 13.78 20.90 5.72
C GLU A 266 15.03 21.18 4.83
N GLY A 267 16.24 20.80 5.26
CA GLY A 267 17.47 20.79 4.48
C GLY A 267 18.14 19.42 4.23
N LYS A 268 17.62 18.31 4.78
CA LYS A 268 18.16 16.93 4.64
C LYS A 268 17.28 15.98 3.82
N ILE A 269 16.28 16.52 3.11
CA ILE A 269 15.50 15.78 2.10
C ILE A 269 16.43 15.03 1.13
N ILE A 270 17.49 15.72 0.72
CA ILE A 270 18.54 15.19 -0.15
C ILE A 270 19.33 14.09 0.56
N GLY A 271 19.65 14.21 1.85
CA GLY A 271 20.46 13.26 2.61
C GLY A 271 19.83 11.89 2.87
N TYR A 272 18.53 11.79 3.16
CA TYR A 272 17.84 10.50 3.35
C TYR A 272 17.58 9.80 2.02
N VAL A 273 17.14 10.54 0.99
CA VAL A 273 17.04 10.02 -0.37
C VAL A 273 18.43 9.62 -0.88
N GLU A 274 19.48 10.40 -0.61
CA GLU A 274 20.88 10.04 -0.91
C GLU A 274 21.32 8.80 -0.15
N GLN A 275 20.96 8.63 1.12
CA GLN A 275 21.30 7.45 1.94
C GLN A 275 20.56 6.19 1.49
N VAL A 276 19.30 6.32 1.06
CA VAL A 276 18.51 5.20 0.51
C VAL A 276 18.97 4.87 -0.90
N VAL A 277 19.10 5.86 -1.79
CA VAL A 277 19.65 5.68 -3.16
C VAL A 277 21.06 5.10 -3.11
N THR A 278 21.91 5.54 -2.17
CA THR A 278 23.25 4.95 -1.98
C THR A 278 23.20 3.51 -1.50
N ARG A 279 22.18 3.07 -0.79
CA ARG A 279 21.98 1.65 -0.41
C ARG A 279 21.39 0.82 -1.53
N THR A 280 20.50 1.41 -2.34
CA THR A 280 19.78 0.73 -3.42
C THR A 280 20.66 0.48 -4.65
N SER A 281 21.61 1.37 -4.96
CA SER A 281 22.57 1.19 -6.07
C SER A 281 23.61 0.08 -5.81
N LEU A 282 23.81 -0.32 -4.56
CA LEU A 282 24.81 -1.35 -4.22
C LEU A 282 24.41 -2.75 -4.69
N ARG A 283 23.13 -2.94 -5.06
CA ARG A 283 22.60 -4.22 -5.55
C ARG A 283 22.75 -4.41 -7.07
N GLU A 284 23.14 -3.39 -7.83
CA GLU A 284 23.33 -3.50 -9.29
C GLU A 284 24.56 -4.35 -9.69
N SER A 285 25.43 -4.72 -8.74
CA SER A 285 26.68 -5.43 -9.06
C SER A 285 26.70 -6.93 -8.73
N CYS A 286 25.61 -7.50 -8.19
CA CYS A 286 25.52 -8.92 -7.85
C CYS A 286 24.24 -9.57 -8.40
N SER A 287 24.09 -9.57 -9.72
CA SER A 287 23.35 -10.60 -10.49
C SER A 287 23.50 -10.25 -11.97
N GLY A 288 24.13 -11.14 -12.74
CA GLY A 288 24.38 -10.97 -14.17
C GLY A 288 23.14 -11.05 -15.06
N VAL A 289 22.00 -10.51 -14.63
CA VAL A 289 20.76 -10.45 -15.43
C VAL A 289 20.17 -9.04 -15.31
N LEU A 290 20.34 -8.28 -16.40
CA LEU A 290 19.75 -6.98 -16.73
C LEU A 290 19.81 -5.85 -15.68
N GLY A 291 20.73 -4.92 -15.94
CA GLY A 291 20.76 -3.60 -15.34
C GLY A 291 19.44 -2.83 -15.55
N ARG A 292 18.86 -2.39 -14.44
CA ARG A 292 17.98 -1.22 -14.24
C ARG A 292 17.61 -1.18 -12.76
N GLY A 293 18.01 -0.10 -12.10
CA GLY A 293 17.96 0.12 -10.66
C GLY A 293 16.65 -0.24 -9.99
N ILE A 294 16.76 -0.69 -8.74
CA ILE A 294 15.62 -0.92 -7.86
C ILE A 294 15.03 0.45 -7.57
N GLU A 295 13.82 0.69 -8.06
CA GLU A 295 13.09 1.90 -7.78
C GLU A 295 12.70 1.93 -6.30
N MET A 296 12.75 3.10 -5.64
CA MET A 296 12.35 3.28 -4.24
C MET A 296 10.81 3.16 -4.11
N SER A 297 10.29 1.97 -4.38
CA SER A 297 8.88 1.65 -4.54
C SER A 297 8.02 2.03 -3.33
N HIS A 298 8.59 2.05 -2.12
CA HIS A 298 7.91 2.38 -0.88
C HIS A 298 8.00 3.86 -0.46
N LEU A 299 9.02 4.61 -0.90
CA LEU A 299 9.16 6.00 -0.44
C LEU A 299 8.14 6.91 -1.11
N LEU A 300 7.37 7.65 -0.32
CA LEU A 300 6.37 8.59 -0.80
C LEU A 300 6.88 10.04 -0.63
N PRO A 301 6.87 10.87 -1.68
CA PRO A 301 7.25 12.28 -1.54
C PRO A 301 6.29 13.04 -0.65
N SER A 302 4.99 12.81 -0.85
CA SER A 302 3.88 13.45 -0.15
C SER A 302 2.91 12.37 0.33
N ALA A 303 2.19 12.61 1.43
CA ALA A 303 1.11 11.75 1.92
C ALA A 303 0.24 12.47 2.95
N SER A 304 -1.04 12.11 2.99
CA SER A 304 -1.94 12.40 4.12
C SER A 304 -1.82 11.24 5.10
N LEU A 305 -0.98 11.40 6.11
CA LEU A 305 -0.68 10.35 7.09
C LEU A 305 -1.76 10.32 8.17
N ALA A 306 -2.31 9.14 8.43
CA ALA A 306 -3.23 8.87 9.52
C ALA A 306 -2.63 7.78 10.43
N VAL A 307 -2.33 8.14 11.67
CA VAL A 307 -1.73 7.24 12.67
C VAL A 307 -2.81 6.78 13.63
N ASN A 308 -2.98 5.46 13.76
CA ASN A 308 -3.91 4.89 14.74
C ASN A 308 -3.32 4.91 16.15
N GLN A 309 -3.97 5.67 17.04
CA GLN A 309 -3.55 5.86 18.43
C GLN A 309 -4.13 4.81 19.38
N ASN A 310 -5.01 3.94 18.90
CA ASN A 310 -5.60 2.90 19.72
C ASN A 310 -4.54 1.84 20.08
N LYS A 311 -4.50 1.46 21.37
CA LYS A 311 -3.68 0.33 21.83
C LYS A 311 -4.39 -0.97 21.48
N LEU A 312 -3.90 -1.66 20.46
CA LEU A 312 -4.40 -2.96 20.03
C LEU A 312 -3.57 -4.10 20.63
N ASN A 313 -4.15 -5.30 20.69
CA ASN A 313 -3.50 -6.45 21.31
C ASN A 313 -2.54 -7.11 20.33
N GLY A 314 -1.30 -6.61 20.35
CA GLY A 314 -0.21 -7.16 19.56
C GLY A 314 -0.25 -6.74 18.10
N TRP A 315 0.85 -7.02 17.42
CA TRP A 315 1.12 -6.46 16.10
C TRP A 315 0.21 -7.02 14.99
N TYR A 316 -0.38 -8.21 15.16
CA TYR A 316 -1.32 -8.77 14.19
C TYR A 316 -2.59 -7.93 14.08
N GLU A 317 -3.12 -7.47 15.21
CA GLU A 317 -4.25 -6.55 15.23
C GLU A 317 -3.83 -5.18 14.68
N SER A 318 -2.66 -4.67 15.10
CA SER A 318 -2.09 -3.43 14.58
C SER A 318 -1.75 -3.46 13.08
N HIS A 319 -1.51 -4.62 12.49
CA HIS A 319 -1.30 -4.75 11.04
C HIS A 319 -2.62 -5.03 10.31
N GLY A 320 -3.60 -5.66 10.97
CA GLY A 320 -4.84 -6.11 10.36
C GLY A 320 -5.67 -4.96 9.77
N ILE A 321 -6.29 -5.22 8.62
CA ILE A 321 -7.14 -4.23 7.94
C ILE A 321 -8.37 -3.83 8.78
N HIS A 322 -8.80 -4.70 9.70
CA HIS A 322 -10.03 -4.53 10.48
C HIS A 322 -10.06 -3.32 11.41
N GLN A 323 -8.90 -2.83 11.83
CA GLN A 323 -8.82 -1.63 12.66
C GLN A 323 -9.31 -0.37 11.92
N TRP A 324 -9.30 -0.37 10.58
CA TRP A 324 -9.51 0.84 9.77
C TRP A 324 -10.98 1.18 9.54
N TRP A 325 -11.89 0.26 9.87
CA TRP A 325 -13.33 0.45 9.82
C TRP A 325 -14.00 0.38 11.20
N GLN A 326 -13.24 0.44 12.30
CA GLN A 326 -13.82 0.48 13.65
C GLN A 326 -14.43 1.86 13.94
N GLN A 327 -15.46 1.88 14.79
CA GLN A 327 -16.18 3.11 15.15
C GLN A 327 -15.30 4.04 15.99
N ASP A 328 -14.62 3.50 17.00
CA ASP A 328 -13.84 4.26 17.98
C ASP A 328 -12.36 4.37 17.60
N THR A 329 -12.05 4.54 16.31
CA THR A 329 -10.65 4.70 15.88
C THR A 329 -10.16 6.12 16.16
N SER A 330 -9.34 6.29 17.20
CA SER A 330 -8.62 7.55 17.43
C SER A 330 -7.48 7.69 16.42
N LEU A 331 -7.62 8.60 15.47
CA LEU A 331 -6.64 8.85 14.43
C LEU A 331 -6.01 10.22 14.56
N GLU A 332 -4.69 10.26 14.53
CA GLU A 332 -3.93 11.49 14.36
C GLU A 332 -3.64 11.71 12.87
N PHE A 333 -4.09 12.83 12.32
CA PHE A 333 -3.88 13.18 10.93
C PHE A 333 -2.75 14.20 10.77
N SER A 334 -1.89 14.00 9.78
CA SER A 334 -0.81 14.92 9.43
C SER A 334 -0.62 14.94 7.92
N GLU A 335 -0.53 16.15 7.35
CA GLU A 335 -0.26 16.35 5.91
C GLU A 335 1.23 16.58 5.68
N TYR A 336 1.80 15.80 4.75
CA TYR A 336 3.19 15.94 4.33
C TYR A 336 3.24 16.22 2.84
N HIS A 337 3.79 17.37 2.45
CA HIS A 337 3.97 17.77 1.06
C HIS A 337 5.45 17.96 0.73
N TYR A 338 5.90 17.35 -0.38
CA TYR A 338 7.23 17.59 -0.90
C TYR A 338 7.30 18.97 -1.59
N GLN A 339 8.15 19.86 -1.07
CA GLN A 339 8.45 21.13 -1.72
C GLN A 339 9.80 21.05 -2.45
N HIS A 340 9.78 21.12 -3.78
CA HIS A 340 11.00 21.20 -4.58
C HIS A 340 11.57 22.63 -4.49
N LYS A 341 12.54 22.88 -3.60
CA LYS A 341 13.28 24.15 -3.58
C LYS A 341 14.26 24.19 -4.75
N THR A 342 13.90 24.88 -5.82
CA THR A 342 14.86 25.27 -6.87
C THR A 342 15.87 26.22 -6.22
N LYS A 343 17.11 25.76 -5.98
CA LYS A 343 18.21 26.67 -5.64
C LYS A 343 18.40 27.59 -6.84
N LEU A 344 17.80 28.77 -6.82
CA LEU A 344 18.26 29.93 -7.58
C LEU A 344 19.69 30.18 -7.11
N MET A 345 20.67 29.70 -7.88
CA MET A 345 22.04 30.14 -7.72
C MET A 345 22.07 31.63 -8.04
N HIS A 346 22.03 32.47 -7.00
CA HIS A 346 22.50 33.83 -7.14
C HIS A 346 23.99 33.76 -7.44
N PHE A 347 24.33 33.87 -8.73
CA PHE A 347 25.65 34.32 -9.13
C PHE A 347 25.81 35.74 -8.57
N LYS A 348 26.51 35.88 -7.45
CA LYS A 348 27.10 37.16 -7.09
C LYS A 348 28.28 37.35 -8.05
N SER A 349 28.13 38.30 -8.97
CA SER A 349 29.20 38.87 -9.78
C SER A 349 30.23 39.58 -8.89
#